data_AF-A0AA39C385-F1
#
_entry.id   AF-A0AA39C385-F1
#
_cell.length_a   1.000
_cell.length_b   1.000
_cell.length_c   1.000
_cell.angle_alpha   90.00
_cell.angle_beta   90.00
_cell.angle_gamma   90.00
#
_symmetry.space_group_name_H-M   'P 1'
#
loop_
_entity.id
_entity.type
_entity.pdbx_description
1 polymer ?
#
loop_
_entity_poly.entity_id
_entity_poly.type
_entity_poly.pdbx_seq_one_letter_code
_entity_poly.pdbx_strand_id
1 'polypeptide(L)'
;MCNLDLNFGIMEVVLETGFEKILHSIEFQPQTVQKGRLLNEVSHVINVKEFRRNGTNCRIEARVIRQTSVNSTSYTIKLIMYPPNKKPNIQPIKTTIDELPEPSPYRTMLLEAAKGNNYYSSKAKIASVQKHQMIENEKIDCQLIIENFFYFKENYDVYCSGSSVGSNCEEYYEKNIILTKCDILKLSSDTLKQSKCDKWYQARNIRLSSSKNIHKIEWKSTKYGLKNEPIAKSRYEEMFKV
;
A
#
# COMPACT_ATOMS: atom_id res chain seq x y z
N MET A 1 -0.42 31.54 33.97
CA MET A 1 -1.49 30.57 33.68
C MET A 1 -2.06 30.92 32.33
N CYS A 2 -1.61 30.25 31.27
CA CYS A 2 -2.17 30.40 29.92
C CYS A 2 -2.80 29.05 29.56
N ASN A 3 -4.12 28.99 29.64
CA ASN A 3 -4.88 27.90 29.03
C ASN A 3 -4.85 28.12 27.52
N LEU A 4 -4.11 27.26 26.82
CA LEU A 4 -4.22 27.08 25.38
C LEU A 4 -5.19 25.93 25.17
N ASP A 5 -6.46 26.26 25.00
CA ASP A 5 -7.47 25.35 24.44
C ASP A 5 -7.11 25.09 22.97
N LEU A 6 -6.26 24.08 22.75
CA LEU A 6 -6.05 23.47 21.44
C LEU A 6 -7.26 22.59 21.14
N ASN A 7 -8.28 23.18 20.52
CA ASN A 7 -9.30 22.43 19.82
C ASN A 7 -8.65 21.71 18.63
N PHE A 8 -8.19 20.49 18.88
CA PHE A 8 -7.81 19.53 17.84
C PHE A 8 -9.04 19.27 16.97
N GLY A 9 -9.04 19.85 15.77
CA GLY A 9 -10.07 19.59 14.76
C GLY A 9 -10.12 18.09 14.46
N ILE A 10 -11.24 17.47 14.81
CA ILE A 10 -11.52 16.07 14.48
C ILE A 10 -11.66 15.98 12.96
N MET A 11 -10.67 15.38 12.29
CA MET A 11 -10.72 15.18 10.84
C MET A 11 -11.52 13.91 10.53
N GLU A 12 -12.69 14.07 9.91
CA GLU A 12 -13.53 12.97 9.45
C GLU A 12 -13.29 12.75 7.95
N VAL A 13 -12.82 11.56 7.59
CA VAL A 13 -12.62 11.17 6.18
C VAL A 13 -13.73 10.20 5.81
N VAL A 14 -14.48 10.55 4.76
CA VAL A 14 -15.50 9.69 4.16
C VAL A 14 -14.88 9.02 2.95
N LEU A 15 -14.66 7.72 3.03
CA LEU A 15 -14.25 6.92 1.89
C LEU A 15 -15.51 6.32 1.25
N GLU A 16 -15.83 6.79 0.06
CA GLU A 16 -16.85 6.16 -0.78
C GLU A 16 -16.19 5.00 -1.53
N THR A 17 -15.93 3.91 -0.81
CA THR A 17 -15.38 2.71 -1.43
C THR A 17 -16.52 1.95 -2.11
N GLY A 18 -16.51 1.91 -3.44
CA GLY A 18 -17.06 0.72 -4.10
C GLY A 18 -16.20 -0.45 -3.65
N PHE A 19 -16.72 -1.36 -2.82
CA PHE A 19 -16.03 -2.61 -2.53
C PHE A 19 -15.51 -3.20 -3.83
N GLU A 20 -14.26 -3.67 -3.81
CA GLU A 20 -13.69 -4.42 -4.93
C GLU A 20 -14.66 -5.57 -5.25
N LYS A 21 -15.16 -5.62 -6.48
CA LYS A 21 -16.12 -6.66 -6.88
C LYS A 21 -15.44 -8.01 -6.65
N ILE A 22 -16.00 -8.82 -5.76
CA ILE A 22 -15.54 -10.19 -5.57
C ILE A 22 -15.90 -10.95 -6.85
N LEU A 23 -14.91 -11.15 -7.73
CA LEU A 23 -15.02 -11.98 -8.93
C LEU A 23 -14.87 -13.45 -8.53
N HIS A 24 -15.89 -14.01 -7.90
CA HIS A 24 -15.94 -15.45 -7.60
C HIS A 24 -17.12 -16.09 -8.33
N SER A 25 -16.94 -17.33 -8.78
CA SER A 25 -18.04 -18.13 -9.32
C SER A 25 -18.99 -18.45 -8.17
N ILE A 26 -20.13 -17.77 -8.09
CA ILE A 26 -21.12 -18.02 -7.05
C ILE A 26 -22.01 -19.18 -7.51
N GLU A 27 -21.86 -20.33 -6.86
CA GLU A 27 -22.79 -21.44 -7.00
C GLU A 27 -23.96 -21.26 -6.01
N PHE A 28 -25.15 -21.02 -6.54
CA PHE A 28 -26.35 -20.90 -5.73
C PHE A 28 -26.95 -22.29 -5.44
N GLN A 29 -27.50 -22.47 -4.23
CA GLN A 29 -28.24 -23.69 -3.92
C GLN A 29 -29.43 -23.85 -4.89
N PRO A 30 -29.73 -25.07 -5.41
CA PRO A 30 -30.74 -25.29 -6.44
C PRO A 30 -32.12 -24.71 -6.12
N GLN A 31 -32.49 -24.67 -4.84
CA GLN A 31 -33.81 -24.23 -4.38
C GLN A 31 -33.91 -22.71 -4.19
N THR A 32 -32.79 -21.99 -4.25
CA THR A 32 -32.72 -20.54 -4.03
C THR A 32 -32.06 -19.78 -5.17
N VAL A 33 -31.74 -20.44 -6.30
CA VAL A 33 -31.04 -19.85 -7.45
C VAL A 33 -31.70 -18.56 -7.94
N GLN A 34 -33.01 -18.56 -8.12
CA GLN A 34 -33.72 -17.37 -8.62
C GLN A 34 -33.64 -16.19 -7.64
N LYS A 35 -33.80 -16.46 -6.34
CA LYS A 35 -33.70 -15.44 -5.28
C LYS A 35 -32.25 -14.96 -5.11
N GLY A 36 -31.28 -15.86 -5.12
CA GLY A 36 -29.86 -15.54 -5.02
C GLY A 36 -29.36 -14.73 -6.22
N ARG A 37 -29.77 -15.11 -7.43
CA ARG A 37 -29.49 -14.37 -8.66
C ARG A 37 -30.08 -12.96 -8.61
N LEU A 38 -31.35 -12.81 -8.23
CA LEU A 38 -31.98 -11.50 -8.08
C LEU A 38 -31.25 -10.63 -7.04
N LEU A 39 -30.85 -11.19 -5.89
CA LEU A 39 -30.11 -10.45 -4.86
C LEU A 39 -28.71 -10.01 -5.32
N ASN A 40 -28.07 -10.83 -6.16
CA ASN A 40 -26.79 -10.50 -6.80
C ASN A 40 -26.96 -9.42 -7.88
N GLU A 41 -27.96 -9.56 -8.75
CA GLU A 41 -28.26 -8.62 -9.84
C GLU A 41 -28.68 -7.24 -9.31
N VAL A 42 -29.46 -7.18 -8.22
CA VAL A 42 -29.88 -5.92 -7.60
C VAL A 42 -28.81 -5.29 -6.71
N SER A 43 -27.63 -5.90 -6.59
CA SER A 43 -26.55 -5.44 -5.70
C SER A 43 -27.08 -5.16 -4.29
N HIS A 44 -27.57 -6.20 -3.60
CA HIS A 44 -28.30 -6.13 -2.32
C HIS A 44 -27.79 -5.08 -1.31
N VAL A 45 -26.49 -4.81 -1.30
CA VAL A 45 -25.86 -3.71 -0.58
C VAL A 45 -25.26 -2.73 -1.60
N ILE A 46 -25.73 -1.48 -1.59
CA ILE A 46 -25.25 -0.39 -2.45
C ILE A 46 -24.76 0.80 -1.64
N ASN A 47 -23.95 1.65 -2.28
CA ASN A 47 -23.48 2.93 -1.74
C ASN A 47 -22.86 2.81 -0.35
N VAL A 48 -21.95 1.85 -0.19
CA VAL A 48 -21.28 1.69 1.10
C VAL A 48 -20.27 2.82 1.29
N LYS A 49 -20.42 3.51 2.42
CA LYS A 49 -19.53 4.57 2.87
C LYS A 49 -18.83 4.10 4.13
N GLU A 50 -17.51 4.15 4.08
CA GLU A 50 -16.66 3.88 5.22
C GLU A 50 -16.21 5.21 5.81
N PHE A 51 -16.58 5.46 7.07
CA PHE A 51 -16.15 6.63 7.82
C PHE A 51 -14.96 6.23 8.68
N ARG A 52 -13.86 6.92 8.46
CA ARG A 52 -12.64 6.76 9.25
C ARG A 52 -12.38 8.03 10.04
N ARG A 53 -12.04 7.86 11.32
CA ARG A 53 -11.59 8.94 12.20
C ARG A 53 -10.20 8.58 12.69
N ASN A 54 -9.21 9.42 12.37
CA ASN A 54 -7.80 9.19 12.70
C ASN A 54 -7.27 7.82 12.23
N GLY A 55 -7.62 7.40 11.00
CA GLY A 55 -7.16 6.12 10.42
C GLY A 55 -7.95 4.88 10.85
N THR A 56 -8.73 4.96 11.94
CA THR A 56 -9.54 3.84 12.43
C THR A 56 -10.96 3.89 11.88
N ASN A 57 -11.47 2.74 11.44
CA ASN A 57 -12.86 2.57 11.04
C ASN A 57 -13.77 2.82 12.24
N CYS A 58 -14.58 3.86 12.17
CA CYS A 58 -15.49 4.22 13.25
C CYS A 58 -16.94 3.92 12.89
N ARG A 59 -17.30 4.03 11.61
CA ARG A 59 -18.66 3.77 11.13
C ARG A 59 -18.65 3.30 9.69
N ILE A 60 -19.45 2.27 9.39
CA ILE A 60 -19.78 1.89 8.02
C ILE A 60 -21.27 2.17 7.84
N GLU A 61 -21.62 2.89 6.77
CA GLU A 61 -23.02 3.09 6.35
C GLU A 61 -23.24 2.44 5.00
N ALA A 62 -24.36 1.77 4.81
CA ALA A 62 -24.71 1.16 3.54
C ALA A 62 -26.21 1.21 3.30
N ARG A 63 -26.63 1.21 2.04
CA ARG A 63 -28.04 1.11 1.67
C ARG A 63 -28.34 -0.33 1.26
N VAL A 64 -29.31 -0.94 1.93
CA VAL A 64 -29.66 -2.35 1.79
C VAL A 64 -31.05 -2.47 1.19
N ILE A 65 -31.19 -3.30 0.16
CA ILE A 65 -32.48 -3.69 -0.42
C ILE A 65 -33.03 -4.86 0.40
N ARG A 66 -34.31 -4.88 0.78
CA ARG A 66 -34.82 -5.95 1.68
C ARG A 66 -34.77 -7.32 1.00
N GLN A 67 -34.18 -8.31 1.67
CA GLN A 67 -34.03 -9.67 1.14
C GLN A 67 -35.37 -10.39 0.90
N THR A 68 -36.41 -10.03 1.65
CA THR A 68 -37.76 -10.60 1.58
C THR A 68 -38.71 -9.83 0.67
N SER A 69 -38.34 -8.62 0.24
CA SER A 69 -39.17 -7.78 -0.63
C SER A 69 -38.30 -6.80 -1.40
N VAL A 70 -37.79 -7.27 -2.53
CA VAL A 70 -36.88 -6.51 -3.41
C VAL A 70 -37.54 -5.24 -3.96
N ASN A 71 -38.88 -5.24 -4.06
CA ASN A 71 -39.69 -4.09 -4.49
C ASN A 71 -39.98 -3.09 -3.35
N SER A 72 -39.67 -3.43 -2.10
CA SER A 72 -39.83 -2.51 -0.98
C SER A 72 -38.72 -1.46 -0.99
N THR A 73 -39.02 -0.30 -0.40
CA THR A 73 -38.02 0.74 -0.18
C THR A 73 -36.81 0.21 0.60
N SER A 74 -35.63 0.39 0.01
CA SER A 74 -34.34 0.15 0.64
C SER A 74 -34.18 0.94 1.94
N TYR A 75 -33.36 0.46 2.87
CA TYR A 75 -33.08 1.13 4.14
C TYR A 75 -31.58 1.29 4.36
N THR A 76 -31.20 2.28 5.17
CA THR A 76 -29.79 2.54 5.51
C THR A 76 -29.43 1.79 6.78
N ILE A 77 -28.36 0.99 6.72
CA ILE A 77 -27.74 0.38 7.90
C ILE A 77 -26.53 1.18 8.34
N LYS A 78 -26.27 1.19 9.66
CA LYS A 78 -25.09 1.80 10.26
C LYS A 78 -24.43 0.79 11.19
N LEU A 79 -23.18 0.43 10.91
CA LEU A 79 -22.34 -0.38 11.79
C LEU A 79 -21.33 0.54 12.47
N ILE A 80 -21.39 0.65 13.79
CA ILE A 80 -20.42 1.42 14.58
C ILE A 80 -19.33 0.45 15.03
N MET A 81 -18.08 0.74 14.66
CA MET A 81 -16.92 -0.05 15.05
C MET A 81 -16.22 0.67 16.21
N TYR A 82 -16.16 0.01 17.37
CA TYR A 82 -15.39 0.49 18.50
C TYR A 82 -14.01 -0.18 18.47
N PRO A 83 -12.90 0.56 18.68
CA PRO A 83 -11.62 -0.09 18.92
C PRO A 83 -11.76 -1.01 20.15
N PRO A 84 -11.10 -2.18 20.16
CA PRO A 84 -11.16 -3.07 21.32
C PRO A 84 -10.70 -2.30 22.56
N ASN A 85 -11.58 -2.20 23.56
CA ASN A 85 -11.37 -1.40 24.79
C ASN A 85 -10.12 -1.82 25.60
N LYS A 86 -9.49 -2.94 25.25
CA LYS A 86 -8.23 -3.41 25.83
C LYS A 86 -7.33 -3.90 24.70
N LYS A 87 -6.08 -3.44 24.68
CA LYS A 87 -5.03 -4.13 23.91
C LYS A 87 -5.03 -5.59 24.40
N PRO A 88 -5.10 -6.58 23.51
CA PRO A 88 -4.99 -7.97 23.94
C PRO A 88 -3.70 -8.11 24.75
N ASN A 89 -3.80 -8.73 25.92
CA ASN A 89 -2.62 -9.07 26.71
C ASN A 89 -1.91 -10.20 25.99
N ILE A 90 -1.07 -9.85 25.01
CA ILE A 90 -0.28 -10.82 24.25
C ILE A 90 0.83 -11.30 25.18
N GLN A 91 0.59 -12.43 25.85
CA GLN A 91 1.69 -13.11 26.52
C GLN A 91 2.58 -13.75 25.46
N PRO A 92 3.92 -13.60 25.55
CA PRO A 92 4.82 -14.29 24.65
C PRO A 92 4.58 -15.79 24.78
N ILE A 93 4.28 -16.45 23.66
CA ILE A 93 4.11 -17.89 23.60
C ILE A 93 5.45 -18.51 24.00
N LYS A 94 5.49 -19.14 25.18
CA LYS A 94 6.60 -20.00 25.58
C LYS A 94 6.39 -21.36 24.92
N THR A 95 6.83 -21.51 23.68
CA THR A 95 6.84 -22.81 23.01
C THR A 95 8.09 -23.57 23.42
N THR A 96 7.96 -24.81 23.86
CA THR A 96 9.12 -25.70 24.00
C THR A 96 9.48 -26.32 22.64
N ILE A 97 10.75 -26.66 22.40
CA ILE A 97 11.22 -27.21 21.11
C ILE A 97 10.45 -28.48 20.74
N ASP A 98 10.08 -29.26 21.76
CA ASP A 98 9.39 -30.54 21.63
C ASP A 98 7.93 -30.41 21.15
N GLU A 99 7.31 -29.24 21.35
CA GLU A 99 5.93 -28.94 20.92
C GLU A 99 5.84 -28.59 19.42
N LEU A 100 6.96 -28.34 18.75
CA LEU A 100 6.96 -27.96 17.34
C LEU A 100 6.94 -29.22 16.44
N PRO A 101 6.06 -29.27 15.42
CA PRO A 101 5.97 -30.43 14.53
C PRO A 101 7.24 -30.62 13.70
N GLU A 102 7.56 -31.87 13.33
CA GLU A 102 8.58 -32.17 12.33
C GLU A 102 7.95 -32.45 10.96
N PRO A 103 8.45 -31.82 9.87
CA PRO A 103 9.53 -30.82 9.82
C PRO A 103 9.06 -29.39 10.16
N SER A 104 9.83 -28.65 10.97
CA SER A 104 9.60 -27.23 11.25
C SER A 104 10.91 -26.43 11.14
N PRO A 105 11.01 -25.44 10.24
CA PRO A 105 12.17 -24.56 10.16
C PRO A 105 12.48 -23.84 11.48
N TYR A 106 11.44 -23.51 12.26
CA TYR A 106 11.58 -22.86 13.56
C TYR A 106 12.18 -23.80 14.61
N ARG A 107 11.80 -25.08 14.60
CA ARG A 107 12.38 -26.13 15.47
C ARG A 107 13.86 -26.33 15.17
N THR A 108 14.24 -26.44 13.89
CA THR A 108 15.63 -26.57 13.46
C THR A 108 16.48 -25.38 13.91
N MET A 109 15.93 -24.16 13.81
CA MET A 109 16.60 -22.94 14.30
C MET A 109 16.85 -22.95 15.81
N LEU A 110 15.86 -23.38 16.60
CA LEU A 110 15.99 -23.44 18.06
C LEU A 110 16.99 -24.52 18.50
N LEU A 111 17.00 -25.68 17.82
CA LEU A 111 17.97 -26.74 18.04
C LEU A 111 19.41 -26.29 17.74
N GLU A 112 19.61 -25.55 16.65
CA GLU A 112 20.93 -24.98 16.31
C GLU A 112 21.36 -23.87 17.28
N ALA A 113 20.42 -23.08 17.78
CA ALA A 113 20.70 -22.06 18.81
C ALA A 113 21.07 -22.69 20.17
N ALA A 114 20.46 -23.83 20.53
CA ALA A 114 20.71 -24.56 21.77
C ALA A 114 22.08 -25.25 21.80
N LYS A 115 22.67 -25.56 20.64
CA LYS A 115 24.01 -26.18 20.53
C LYS A 115 25.18 -25.25 20.93
N GLY A 116 24.92 -24.05 21.43
CA GLY A 116 25.90 -23.15 22.07
C GLY A 116 26.95 -22.51 21.15
N ASN A 117 27.26 -23.10 20.00
CA ASN A 117 28.37 -22.67 19.14
C ASN A 117 27.99 -21.74 17.97
N ASN A 118 26.72 -21.37 17.81
CA ASN A 118 26.30 -20.67 16.60
C ASN A 118 25.19 -19.62 16.79
N TYR A 119 24.86 -19.19 18.01
CA TYR A 119 23.79 -18.19 18.20
C TYR A 119 23.99 -16.94 17.34
N TYR A 120 25.20 -16.37 17.33
CA TYR A 120 25.51 -15.21 16.49
C TYR A 120 25.52 -15.54 14.99
N SER A 121 25.96 -16.74 14.60
CA SER A 121 25.95 -17.19 13.20
C SER A 121 24.52 -17.39 12.67
N SER A 122 23.67 -18.07 13.45
CA SER A 122 22.25 -18.25 13.18
C SER A 122 21.52 -16.91 13.16
N LYS A 123 21.78 -16.01 14.12
CA LYS A 123 21.23 -14.65 14.14
C LYS A 123 21.63 -13.84 12.91
N ALA A 124 22.90 -13.91 12.48
CA ALA A 124 23.36 -13.25 11.27
C ALA A 124 22.69 -13.80 10.01
N LYS A 125 22.52 -15.13 9.91
CA LYS A 125 21.80 -15.77 8.81
C LYS A 125 20.33 -15.34 8.76
N ILE A 126 19.64 -15.32 9.90
CA ILE A 126 18.23 -14.87 10.00
C ILE A 126 18.12 -13.40 9.59
N ALA A 127 18.99 -12.54 10.12
CA ALA A 127 19.00 -11.12 9.75
C ALA A 127 19.24 -10.93 8.23
N SER A 128 20.09 -11.76 7.63
CA SER A 128 20.32 -11.75 6.18
C SER A 128 19.06 -12.18 5.40
N VAL A 129 18.37 -13.23 5.83
CA VAL A 129 17.13 -13.71 5.21
C VAL A 129 16.03 -12.66 5.34
N GLN A 130 15.84 -12.09 6.54
CA GLN A 130 14.88 -11.01 6.77
C GLN A 130 15.17 -9.81 5.88
N LYS A 131 16.44 -9.40 5.77
CA LYS A 131 16.84 -8.31 4.88
C LYS A 131 16.55 -8.64 3.42
N HIS A 132 16.77 -9.87 2.97
CA HIS A 132 16.45 -10.30 1.62
C HIS A 132 14.94 -10.25 1.36
N GLN A 133 14.14 -10.77 2.30
CA GLN A 133 12.67 -10.73 2.22
C GLN A 133 12.14 -9.29 2.17
N MET A 134 12.70 -8.38 2.97
CA MET A 134 12.31 -6.96 2.91
C MET A 134 12.57 -6.35 1.54
N ILE A 135 13.73 -6.65 0.93
CA ILE A 135 14.06 -6.17 -0.42
C ILE A 135 13.09 -6.74 -1.46
N GLU A 136 12.72 -8.01 -1.37
CA GLU A 136 11.74 -8.60 -2.29
C GLU A 136 10.35 -8.00 -2.11
N ASN A 137 9.92 -7.75 -0.87
CA ASN A 137 8.66 -7.05 -0.62
C ASN A 137 8.68 -5.62 -1.21
N GLU A 138 9.78 -4.88 -1.05
CA GLU A 138 9.93 -3.54 -1.66
C GLU A 138 9.86 -3.59 -3.20
N LYS A 139 10.35 -4.65 -3.83
CA LYS A 139 10.23 -4.85 -5.28
C LYS A 139 8.79 -5.11 -5.71
N ILE A 140 8.06 -5.93 -4.96
CA ILE A 140 6.64 -6.20 -5.20
C ILE A 140 5.83 -4.91 -5.09
N ASP A 141 6.07 -4.12 -4.03
CA ASP A 141 5.40 -2.82 -3.84
C ASP A 141 5.70 -1.87 -5.01
N CYS A 142 6.97 -1.80 -5.44
CA CYS A 142 7.35 -1.02 -6.62
C CYS A 142 6.62 -1.47 -7.88
N GLN A 143 6.50 -2.78 -8.09
CA GLN A 143 5.79 -3.32 -9.24
C GLN A 143 4.33 -2.90 -9.22
N LEU A 144 3.65 -3.07 -8.09
CA LEU A 144 2.24 -2.71 -7.94
C LEU A 144 1.99 -1.21 -8.15
N ILE A 145 2.87 -0.35 -7.65
CA ILE A 145 2.81 1.10 -7.88
C ILE A 145 2.95 1.43 -9.37
N ILE A 146 3.92 0.81 -10.05
CA ILE A 146 4.17 1.05 -11.47
C ILE A 146 3.01 0.54 -12.32
N GLU A 147 2.47 -0.62 -12.00
CA GLU A 147 1.28 -1.17 -12.68
C GLU A 147 0.07 -0.26 -12.51
N ASN A 148 -0.18 0.24 -11.30
CA ASN A 148 -1.22 1.23 -11.05
C ASN A 148 -0.99 2.51 -11.86
N PHE A 149 0.24 3.00 -11.94
CA PHE A 149 0.56 4.17 -12.76
C PHE A 149 0.19 3.96 -14.23
N PHE A 150 0.56 2.82 -14.82
CA PHE A 150 0.19 2.52 -16.21
C PHE A 150 -1.31 2.36 -16.39
N TYR A 151 -1.99 1.71 -15.44
CA TYR A 151 -3.44 1.63 -15.43
C TYR A 151 -4.07 3.03 -15.44
N PHE A 152 -3.63 3.94 -14.56
CA PHE A 152 -4.15 5.30 -14.54
C PHE A 152 -3.82 6.07 -15.83
N LYS A 153 -2.62 5.89 -16.39
CA LYS A 153 -2.23 6.53 -17.65
C LYS A 153 -3.15 6.10 -18.81
N GLU A 154 -3.50 4.82 -18.89
CA GLU A 154 -4.32 4.27 -19.97
C GLU A 154 -5.81 4.59 -19.82
N ASN A 155 -6.30 4.77 -18.59
CA ASN A 155 -7.73 4.92 -18.31
C ASN A 155 -8.18 6.37 -18.07
N TYR A 156 -7.25 7.33 -17.94
CA TYR A 156 -7.59 8.71 -17.61
C TYR A 156 -6.86 9.72 -18.51
N ASP A 157 -7.64 10.48 -19.27
CA ASP A 157 -7.17 11.46 -20.26
C ASP A 157 -6.25 12.54 -19.69
N VAL A 158 -6.34 12.83 -18.39
CA VAL A 158 -5.45 13.81 -17.72
C VAL A 158 -3.97 13.45 -17.84
N TYR A 159 -3.65 12.16 -18.03
CA TYR A 159 -2.29 11.67 -18.24
C TYR A 159 -1.88 11.61 -19.73
N CYS A 160 -2.83 11.81 -20.65
CA CYS A 160 -2.61 11.85 -22.09
C CYS A 160 -2.51 13.32 -22.54
N SER A 161 -1.38 13.98 -22.24
CA SER A 161 -1.14 15.33 -22.78
C SER A 161 -0.60 15.23 -24.21
N GLY A 162 -1.42 15.67 -25.17
CA GLY A 162 -1.09 15.73 -26.60
C GLY A 162 -0.09 16.83 -26.96
N SER A 163 1.08 16.82 -26.33
CA SER A 163 2.16 17.76 -26.69
C SER A 163 2.87 17.24 -27.93
N SER A 164 2.88 18.01 -29.02
CA SER A 164 3.70 17.69 -30.18
C SER A 164 5.17 18.00 -29.87
N VAL A 165 6.03 17.02 -30.11
CA VAL A 165 7.49 17.17 -30.01
C VAL A 165 8.01 17.35 -31.44
N GLY A 166 9.01 18.21 -31.63
CA GLY A 166 9.65 18.33 -32.95
C GLY A 166 10.29 17.01 -33.37
N SER A 167 10.21 16.65 -34.65
CA SER A 167 10.66 15.34 -35.18
C SER A 167 12.09 14.95 -34.76
N ASN A 168 13.02 15.91 -34.72
CA ASN A 168 14.41 15.66 -34.30
C ASN A 168 14.53 15.26 -32.80
N CYS A 169 13.60 15.71 -31.96
CA CYS A 169 13.59 15.38 -30.54
C CYS A 169 12.85 14.05 -30.28
N GLU A 170 11.89 13.70 -31.15
CA GLU A 170 11.14 12.45 -31.09
C GLU A 170 12.05 11.24 -31.32
N GLU A 171 12.85 11.23 -32.39
CA GLU A 171 13.78 10.12 -32.67
C GLU A 171 14.77 9.89 -31.52
N TYR A 172 15.33 10.97 -30.97
CA TYR A 172 16.23 10.87 -29.83
C TYR A 172 15.53 10.31 -28.59
N TYR A 173 14.29 10.76 -28.32
CA TYR A 173 13.49 10.31 -27.19
C TYR A 173 13.13 8.83 -27.31
N GLU A 174 12.64 8.38 -28.46
CA GLU A 174 12.30 6.98 -28.71
C GLU A 174 13.50 6.06 -28.57
N LYS A 175 14.66 6.47 -29.10
CA LYS A 175 15.87 5.65 -29.10
C LYS A 175 16.58 5.58 -27.75
N ASN A 176 16.59 6.68 -26.98
CA ASN A 176 17.46 6.81 -25.82
C ASN A 176 16.73 6.97 -24.48
N ILE A 177 15.45 7.34 -24.50
CA ILE A 177 14.70 7.69 -23.28
C ILE A 177 13.53 6.75 -23.04
N ILE A 178 12.76 6.41 -24.09
CA ILE A 178 11.64 5.47 -23.98
C ILE A 178 12.16 4.14 -23.45
N LEU A 179 11.45 3.63 -22.45
CA LEU A 179 11.65 2.30 -21.93
C LEU A 179 10.35 1.53 -22.03
N THR A 180 10.48 0.22 -22.24
CA THR A 180 9.35 -0.69 -22.11
C THR A 180 8.88 -0.75 -20.65
N LYS A 181 7.64 -1.20 -20.42
CA LYS A 181 7.12 -1.42 -19.06
C LYS A 181 8.05 -2.33 -18.24
N CYS A 182 8.58 -3.39 -18.86
CA CYS A 182 9.53 -4.31 -18.23
C CYS A 182 10.84 -3.62 -17.86
N ASP A 183 11.37 -2.77 -18.74
CA ASP A 183 12.61 -2.03 -18.46
C ASP A 183 12.41 -0.98 -17.36
N ILE A 184 11.23 -0.36 -17.28
CA ILE A 184 10.88 0.58 -16.20
C ILE A 184 10.82 -0.13 -14.85
N LEU A 185 10.16 -1.29 -14.80
CA LEU A 185 10.10 -2.13 -13.59
C LEU A 185 11.51 -2.51 -13.14
N LYS A 186 12.31 -3.07 -14.06
CA LYS A 186 13.68 -3.48 -13.79
C LYS A 186 14.53 -2.32 -13.29
N LEU A 187 14.49 -1.18 -13.97
CA LEU A 187 15.23 0.01 -13.59
C LEU A 187 14.81 0.54 -12.20
N SER A 188 13.51 0.51 -11.90
CA SER A 188 12.99 0.96 -10.60
C SER A 188 13.45 0.03 -9.47
N SER A 189 13.37 -1.28 -9.67
CA SER A 189 13.89 -2.27 -8.72
C SER A 189 15.40 -2.16 -8.52
N ASP A 190 16.17 -1.99 -9.61
CA ASP A 190 17.63 -1.83 -9.57
C ASP A 190 18.07 -0.54 -8.86
N THR A 191 17.18 0.44 -8.76
CA THR A 191 17.47 1.76 -8.20
C THR A 191 16.66 2.09 -6.94
N LEU A 192 16.09 1.08 -6.26
CA LEU A 192 15.40 1.20 -4.97
C LEU A 192 16.21 1.99 -3.92
N LYS A 193 17.53 1.83 -3.91
CA LYS A 193 18.44 2.53 -2.98
C LYS A 193 18.75 3.98 -3.39
N GLN A 194 18.18 4.45 -4.49
CA GLN A 194 18.29 5.82 -5.02
C GLN A 194 19.77 6.28 -5.09
N SER A 195 20.11 7.40 -4.44
CA SER A 195 21.44 8.00 -4.41
C SER A 195 22.55 7.10 -3.84
N LYS A 196 22.22 5.97 -3.21
CA LYS A 196 23.21 4.98 -2.75
C LYS A 196 23.54 3.93 -3.82
N CYS A 197 23.04 4.07 -5.04
CA CYS A 197 23.24 3.15 -6.16
C CYS A 197 23.79 3.90 -7.39
N ASP A 198 24.90 3.45 -7.97
CA ASP A 198 25.51 4.12 -9.13
C ASP A 198 24.60 4.12 -10.37
N LYS A 199 23.81 3.06 -10.56
CA LYS A 199 22.83 2.98 -11.66
C LYS A 199 21.79 4.10 -11.60
N TRP A 200 21.47 4.61 -10.39
CA TRP A 200 20.55 5.74 -10.25
C TRP A 200 21.09 7.00 -10.93
N TYR A 201 22.38 7.29 -10.77
CA TYR A 201 23.01 8.45 -11.40
C TYR A 201 23.09 8.30 -12.92
N GLN A 202 23.43 7.09 -13.40
CA GLN A 202 23.47 6.80 -14.84
C GLN A 202 22.10 7.03 -15.49
N ALA A 203 21.04 6.47 -14.90
CA ALA A 203 19.68 6.62 -15.40
C ALA A 203 19.19 8.08 -15.35
N ARG A 204 19.57 8.81 -14.30
CA ARG A 204 19.20 10.22 -14.11
C ARG A 204 19.96 11.17 -15.04
N ASN A 205 21.19 10.83 -15.44
CA ASN A 205 22.00 11.69 -16.31
C ASN A 205 21.39 11.88 -17.70
N ILE A 206 20.71 10.87 -18.25
CA ILE A 206 20.08 10.95 -19.57
C ILE A 206 18.63 11.45 -19.53
N ARG A 207 18.01 11.56 -18.35
CA ARG A 207 16.60 11.95 -18.17
C ARG A 207 16.44 13.35 -17.63
N LEU A 208 15.37 14.02 -18.01
CA LEU A 208 14.90 15.21 -17.29
C LEU A 208 14.33 14.73 -15.95
N SER A 209 14.85 15.27 -14.86
CA SER A 209 14.33 15.01 -13.52
C SER A 209 13.72 16.28 -12.98
N SER A 210 12.73 16.17 -12.10
CA SER A 210 12.10 17.31 -11.40
C SER A 210 13.08 18.28 -10.74
N SER A 211 14.30 17.80 -10.43
CA SER A 211 15.37 18.57 -9.77
C SER A 211 16.58 18.85 -10.67
N LYS A 212 16.54 18.51 -11.96
CA LYS A 212 17.51 19.06 -12.90
C LYS A 212 17.10 20.51 -13.13
N ASN A 213 18.05 21.44 -13.00
CA ASN A 213 17.91 22.90 -13.10
C ASN A 213 17.42 23.40 -14.48
N ILE A 214 16.37 22.81 -15.04
CA ILE A 214 15.65 23.34 -16.20
C ILE A 214 14.87 24.59 -15.77
N HIS A 215 14.42 24.60 -14.51
CA HIS A 215 13.89 25.78 -13.84
C HIS A 215 14.90 26.20 -12.78
N LYS A 216 15.44 27.43 -12.89
CA LYS A 216 16.37 27.99 -11.91
C LYS A 216 15.59 28.33 -10.63
N ILE A 217 15.36 27.33 -9.77
CA ILE A 217 14.71 27.57 -8.49
C ILE A 217 15.80 27.78 -7.43
N GLU A 218 16.08 29.03 -7.11
CA GLU A 218 17.08 29.43 -6.12
C GLU A 218 16.51 29.24 -4.70
N TRP A 219 16.83 28.11 -4.06
CA TRP A 219 16.49 27.88 -2.65
C TRP A 219 17.70 28.13 -1.77
N LYS A 220 17.56 28.98 -0.74
CA LYS A 220 18.67 29.41 0.13
C LYS A 220 19.20 28.34 1.11
N SER A 221 18.68 27.12 1.20
CA SER A 221 19.36 26.07 1.99
C SER A 221 18.92 24.62 1.67
N THR A 222 19.65 23.97 0.77
CA THR A 222 19.54 22.52 0.54
C THR A 222 19.84 21.69 1.80
N LYS A 223 20.72 22.17 2.69
CA LYS A 223 21.06 21.49 3.95
C LYS A 223 19.90 21.41 4.94
N TYR A 224 19.02 22.42 4.99
CA TYR A 224 17.88 22.42 5.90
C TYR A 224 16.81 21.41 5.45
N GLY A 225 16.51 21.36 4.16
CA GLY A 225 15.57 20.39 3.60
C GLY A 225 15.98 18.94 3.90
N LEU A 226 17.24 18.60 3.58
CA LEU A 226 17.78 17.25 3.83
C LEU A 226 17.79 16.87 5.32
N LYS A 227 18.05 17.84 6.22
CA LYS A 227 18.02 17.59 7.67
C LYS A 227 16.60 17.30 8.18
N ASN A 228 15.58 17.92 7.59
CA ASN A 228 14.19 17.80 8.04
C ASN A 228 13.39 16.73 7.30
N GLU A 229 13.86 16.23 6.16
CA GLU A 229 13.17 15.19 5.39
C GLU A 229 12.86 13.93 6.22
N PRO A 230 13.77 13.36 7.05
CA PRO A 230 13.43 12.22 7.90
C PRO A 230 12.35 12.55 8.94
N ILE A 231 12.34 13.78 9.47
CA ILE A 231 11.35 14.24 10.45
C ILE A 231 9.98 14.38 9.78
N ALA A 232 9.94 14.99 8.59
CA ALA A 232 8.71 15.10 7.80
C ALA A 232 8.17 13.72 7.42
N LYS A 233 9.04 12.79 7.02
CA LYS A 233 8.67 11.41 6.73
C LYS A 233 8.12 10.71 7.97
N SER A 234 8.80 10.80 9.13
CA SER A 234 8.30 10.23 10.39
C SER A 234 6.95 10.79 10.78
N ARG A 235 6.75 12.11 10.65
CA ARG A 235 5.46 12.76 10.91
C ARG A 235 4.37 12.31 9.96
N TYR A 236 4.68 12.20 8.67
CA TYR A 236 3.74 11.66 7.68
C TYR A 236 3.38 10.22 8.06
N GLU A 237 4.37 9.37 8.31
CA GLU A 237 4.13 8.00 8.77
C GLU A 237 3.32 7.96 10.07
N GLU A 238 3.55 8.84 11.05
CA GLU A 238 2.73 8.94 12.27
C GLU A 238 1.30 9.38 11.99
N MET A 239 1.10 10.33 11.07
CA MET A 239 -0.23 10.80 10.66
C MET A 239 -1.04 9.70 9.96
N PHE A 240 -0.36 8.76 9.30
CA PHE A 240 -0.96 7.68 8.52
C PHE A 240 -0.76 6.28 9.14
N LYS A 241 -0.14 6.18 10.32
CA LYS A 241 -0.02 4.94 11.09
C LYS A 241 -1.36 4.67 11.76
N VAL A 242 -2.05 3.66 11.21
CA VAL A 242 -3.23 2.97 11.75
C VAL A 242 -2.85 2.17 12.99
#